data_AF-A0A8T7JN19-F1
#
_entry.id   AF-A0A8T7JN19-F1
#
_cell.length_a   1.000
_cell.length_b   1.000
_cell.length_c   1.000
_cell.angle_alpha   90.00
_cell.angle_beta   90.00
_cell.angle_gamma   90.00
#
_symmetry.space_group_name_H-M   'P 1'
#
loop_
_entity.id
_entity.type
_entity.pdbx_description
1 polymer ?
#
loop_
_entity_poly.entity_id
_entity_poly.type
_entity_poly.pdbx_seq_one_letter_code
_entity_poly.pdbx_strand_id
1 'polypeptide(L)' 'MKLLLISILLSFTVGLWFGINIGKGDALYENPLSDPDVFEEAHDSADDQGLIDQGKEYLEDKKEVMKDKVQDMVEKL' A
#
# COMPACT_ATOMS: atom_id res chain seq x y z
N MET A 1 0.38 -0.73 22.41
CA MET A 1 0.49 -0.09 21.08
C MET A 1 0.76 -1.09 19.97
N LYS A 2 1.87 -1.85 19.99
CA LYS A 2 2.20 -2.82 18.91
C LYS A 2 1.08 -3.83 18.61
N LEU A 3 0.46 -4.39 19.65
CA LEU A 3 -0.64 -5.36 19.50
C LEU A 3 -1.90 -4.76 18.85
N LEU A 4 -2.22 -3.50 19.13
CA LEU A 4 -3.36 -2.81 18.52
C LEU A 4 -3.14 -2.55 17.03
N LEU A 5 -1.92 -2.15 16.66
CA LEU A 5 -1.55 -2.00 15.25
C LEU A 5 -1.62 -3.32 14.50
N ILE A 6 -1.13 -4.40 15.12
CA ILE A 6 -1.22 -5.75 14.53
C ILE A 6 -2.68 -6.18 14.37
N SER A 7 -3.53 -5.96 15.37
CA SER A 7 -4.95 -6.34 15.25
C SER A 7 -5.66 -5.55 14.16
N ILE A 8 -5.37 -4.25 14.02
CA ILE A 8 -5.93 -3.41 12.96
C ILE A 8 -5.50 -3.94 11.59
N LEU A 9 -4.20 -4.15 11.39
CA LEU A 9 -3.66 -4.70 10.14
C LEU A 9 -4.31 -6.04 9.79
N LEU A 10 -4.39 -6.97 10.76
CA LEU A 10 -5.01 -8.28 10.54
C LEU A 10 -6.49 -8.17 10.18
N SER A 11 -7.26 -7.35 10.91
CA SER A 11 -8.68 -7.14 10.59
C SER A 11 -8.88 -6.51 9.21
N PHE A 12 -7.98 -5.62 8.80
CA PHE A 12 -8.05 -4.96 7.51
C PHE A 12 -7.73 -5.94 6.38
N THR A 13 -6.66 -6.72 6.50
CA THR A 13 -6.30 -7.75 5.51
C THR A 13 -7.40 -8.79 5.34
N VAL A 14 -7.94 -9.29 6.46
CA VAL A 14 -9.03 -10.27 6.43
C VAL A 14 -10.30 -9.65 5.84
N GLY A 15 -10.65 -8.43 6.26
CA GLY A 15 -11.81 -7.72 5.73
C GLY A 15 -11.72 -7.45 4.23
N LEU A 16 -10.54 -7.09 3.73
CA LEU A 16 -10.30 -6.85 2.30
C LEU A 16 -10.44 -8.15 1.49
N TRP A 17 -9.90 -9.25 2.01
CA TRP A 17 -10.05 -10.58 1.40
C TRP A 17 -11.51 -10.98 1.25
N PHE A 18 -12.28 -10.90 2.33
CA PHE A 18 -13.71 -11.23 2.29
C PHE A 18 -14.50 -10.25 1.42
N GLY A 19 -14.17 -8.95 1.48
CA GLY A 19 -14.84 -7.92 0.69
C GLY A 19 -14.70 -8.14 -0.80
N ILE A 20 -13.49 -8.46 -1.28
CA ILE A 20 -13.24 -8.70 -2.72
C ILE A 20 -13.96 -9.97 -3.18
N ASN A 21 -13.82 -11.09 -2.45
CA ASN A 21 -14.47 -12.35 -2.83
C ASN A 21 -16.01 -12.22 -2.86
N ILE A 22 -16.61 -11.54 -1.86
CA ILE A 22 -18.07 -11.29 -1.85
C ILE A 22 -18.49 -10.36 -2.99
N GLY A 23 -17.71 -9.30 -3.26
CA GLY A 23 -18.00 -8.34 -4.32
C GLY A 23 -17.99 -8.95 -5.72
N LYS A 24 -17.08 -9.91 -5.96
CA LYS A 24 -16.97 -10.63 -7.24
C LYS A 24 -17.91 -11.84 -7.35
N GLY A 25 -18.50 -12.30 -6.24
CA GLY A 25 -19.34 -13.50 -6.20
C GLY A 25 -18.53 -14.81 -6.18
N ASP A 26 -17.23 -14.72 -5.94
CA ASP A 26 -16.30 -15.84 -5.86
C ASP A 26 -16.38 -16.57 -4.52
N ALA A 27 -15.84 -17.78 -4.48
CA ALA A 27 -15.83 -18.53 -3.23
C ALA A 27 -14.88 -17.89 -2.21
N LEU A 28 -15.29 -17.83 -0.93
CA LEU A 28 -14.54 -17.10 0.11
C LEU A 28 -13.11 -17.62 0.34
N TYR A 29 -12.84 -18.86 -0.06
CA TYR A 29 -11.55 -19.53 0.06
C TYR A 29 -10.65 -19.37 -1.19
N GLU A 30 -11.15 -18.77 -2.26
CA GLU A 30 -10.32 -18.42 -3.42
C GLU A 30 -9.45 -17.22 -3.09
N ASN A 31 -8.28 -17.15 -3.74
CA ASN A 31 -7.35 -16.05 -3.55
C ASN A 31 -7.75 -14.88 -4.48
N PRO A 32 -8.36 -13.81 -3.98
CA PRO A 32 -8.76 -12.68 -4.82
C PRO A 32 -7.54 -12.00 -5.46
N LEU A 33 -6.37 -12.10 -4.84
CA LEU A 33 -5.11 -11.56 -5.35
C LEU A 33 -4.42 -12.51 -6.36
N SER A 34 -5.11 -13.51 -6.89
CA SER A 34 -4.60 -14.32 -8.00
C SER A 34 -5.22 -13.94 -9.35
N ASP A 35 -6.32 -13.19 -9.31
CA ASP A 35 -7.01 -12.69 -10.48
C ASP A 35 -6.34 -11.38 -10.95
N PRO A 36 -5.78 -11.34 -12.17
CA PRO A 36 -5.15 -10.14 -12.72
C PRO A 36 -6.11 -8.95 -12.80
N ASP A 37 -7.41 -9.17 -12.96
CA ASP A 37 -8.41 -8.11 -13.08
C ASP A 37 -8.54 -7.34 -11.75
N VAL A 38 -8.35 -8.01 -10.60
CA VAL A 38 -8.34 -7.35 -9.27
C VAL A 38 -7.18 -6.36 -9.16
N PHE A 39 -6.02 -6.70 -9.73
CA PHE A 39 -4.87 -5.80 -9.71
C PHE A 39 -5.03 -4.62 -10.64
N GLU A 40 -5.57 -4.85 -11.84
CA GLU A 40 -5.82 -3.79 -12.82
C GLU A 40 -6.85 -2.79 -12.27
N GLU A 41 -7.97 -3.27 -11.74
CA GLU A 41 -8.99 -2.41 -11.11
C GLU A 41 -8.46 -1.64 -9.89
N ALA A 42 -7.64 -2.28 -9.05
CA ALA A 42 -7.01 -1.63 -7.91
C ALA A 42 -5.99 -0.56 -8.33
N HIS A 43 -5.23 -0.82 -9.40
CA HIS A 43 -4.27 0.14 -9.95
C HIS A 43 -4.99 1.35 -10.53
N ASP A 44 -6.01 1.14 -11.36
CA ASP A 44 -6.78 2.20 -11.99
C ASP A 44 -7.51 3.05 -10.93
N SER A 45 -8.11 2.42 -9.92
CA SER A 45 -8.74 3.13 -8.82
C SER A 45 -7.74 3.95 -7.99
N ALA A 46 -6.51 3.46 -7.83
CA ALA A 46 -5.45 4.18 -7.12
C ALA A 46 -4.94 5.38 -7.94
N ASP A 47 -4.86 5.25 -9.26
CA ASP A 47 -4.51 6.34 -10.17
C ASP A 47 -5.60 7.42 -10.19
N ASP A 48 -6.87 7.01 -10.33
CA ASP A 48 -8.04 7.91 -10.30
C ASP A 48 -8.14 8.71 -8.99
N GLN A 49 -7.79 8.09 -7.87
CA GLN A 49 -7.78 8.75 -6.55
C GLN A 49 -6.50 9.58 -6.31
N GLY A 50 -5.57 9.61 -7.28
CA GLY A 50 -4.29 10.31 -7.18
C GLY A 50 -3.37 9.73 -6.10
N LEU A 51 -3.61 8.49 -5.65
CA LEU A 51 -2.80 7.83 -4.63
C LEU A 51 -1.40 7.51 -5.15
N ILE A 52 -1.30 7.19 -6.44
CA ILE A 52 -0.02 6.94 -7.12
C ILE A 52 0.85 8.19 -7.10
N ASP A 53 0.30 9.34 -7.45
CA ASP A 53 1.05 10.60 -7.50
C ASP A 53 1.40 11.12 -6.11
N GLN A 54 0.48 11.03 -5.15
CA GLN A 54 0.79 11.31 -3.73
C GLN A 54 1.92 10.41 -3.20
N GLY A 55 1.93 9.14 -3.60
CA GLY A 55 2.98 8.19 -3.25
C GLY A 55 4.34 8.58 -3.83
N LYS A 56 4.38 9.00 -5.11
CA LYS A 56 5.61 9.49 -5.76
C LYS A 56 6.15 10.73 -5.06
N GLU A 57 5.30 11.72 -4.81
CA GLU A 57 5.69 12.97 -4.15
C GLU A 57 6.29 12.71 -2.76
N TYR A 58 5.63 11.86 -1.96
CA TYR A 58 6.12 11.47 -0.64
C TYR A 58 7.48 10.76 -0.67
N LEU A 59 7.70 9.90 -1.67
CA LEU A 59 8.96 9.19 -1.84
C LEU A 59 10.09 10.13 -2.29
N GLU A 60 9.79 11.09 -3.16
CA GLU A 60 10.75 12.11 -3.59
C GLU A 60 11.15 13.02 -2.42
N ASP A 61 10.19 13.52 -1.64
CA ASP A 61 10.44 14.34 -0.46
C ASP A 61 11.32 13.60 0.56
N LYS A 62 11.03 12.32 0.81
CA LYS A 62 11.90 11.48 1.66
C LYS A 62 13.28 11.26 1.09
N LYS A 63 13.40 11.10 -0.23
CA LYS A 63 14.68 10.88 -0.90
C LYS A 63 15.57 12.11 -0.76
N GLU A 64 15.01 13.30 -0.88
CA GLU A 64 15.73 14.57 -0.66
C GLU A 64 16.21 14.67 0.79
N VAL A 65 15.33 14.44 1.77
CA VAL A 65 15.69 14.43 3.20
C VAL A 65 16.78 13.39 3.51
N MET A 66 16.73 12.22 2.85
CA MET A 66 17.75 11.18 3.04
C MET A 66 19.09 11.59 2.40
N LYS A 67 19.06 12.20 1.22
CA LYS A 67 20.26 12.69 0.53
C LYS A 67 20.95 13.78 1.34
N ASP A 68 20.20 14.73 1.89
CA ASP A 68 20.74 15.79 2.73
C ASP A 68 21.39 15.23 4.00
N LYS A 69 20.76 14.25 4.64
CA LYS A 69 21.38 13.55 5.79
C LYS A 69 22.66 12.82 5.42
N VAL A 70 22.72 12.18 4.26
CA VAL A 70 23.92 11.49 3.78
C VAL A 70 25.03 12.51 3.48
N GLN A 71 24.69 13.63 2.84
CA GLN A 71 25.65 14.69 2.53
C GLN A 71 26.20 15.35 3.81
N ASP A 72 25.33 15.68 4.77
CA ASP A 72 25.73 16.24 6.07
C ASP A 72 26.64 15.29 6.87
N MET A 73 26.45 13.96 6.75
CA MET A 73 27.37 12.98 7.35
C MET A 73 28.73 12.93 6.65
N VAL A 74 28.78 13.08 5.32
CA VAL A 74 30.03 13.07 4.55
C VAL A 74 30.82 14.36 4.77
N GLU A 75 30.16 15.51 4.87
CA GLU A 75 30.81 16.81 5.12
C GLU A 75 31.33 16.96 6.56
N LYS A 76 30.81 16.17 7.51
CA LYS A 76 31.26 16.13 8.92
C LYS A 76 32.37 15.11 9.21
N LEU A 77 32.79 14.32 8.21
CA LEU A 77 33.91 13.37 8.25
C LEU A 77 35.20 14.02 7.73
#